data_AF-A0A193LC45-F1
#
_entry.id   AF-A0A193LC45-F1
#
_cell.length_a   1.000
_cell.length_b   1.000
_cell.length_c   1.000
_cell.angle_alpha   90.00
_cell.angle_beta   90.00
_cell.angle_gamma   90.00
#
_symmetry.space_group_name_H-M   'P 1'
#
loop_
_entity.id
_entity.type
_entity.pdbx_description
1 polymer ?
#
loop_
_entity_poly.entity_id
_entity_poly.type
_entity_poly.pdbx_seq_one_letter_code
_entity_poly.pdbx_strand_id
1 'polypeptide(L)'
;MTRESIDSLARRLAASLPQGLRTVRDDMEENFRSVLKSSLQRMDLVTREEFEVQEAVLARTREKLEALEVRLAAYEQSIAAAPTAKKKVKKKASKKAGSQKTAE
;
A
#
# COMPACT_ATOMS: atom_id res chain seq x y z
N MET A 1 -20.19 11.93 6.38
CA MET A 1 -21.60 11.46 6.31
C MET A 1 -21.83 10.31 7.30
N THR A 2 -21.93 10.58 8.61
CA THR A 2 -22.00 9.49 9.64
C THR A 2 -23.09 9.67 10.70
N ARG A 3 -23.78 10.83 10.76
CA ARG A 3 -24.91 11.02 11.70
C ARG A 3 -26.18 10.28 11.27
N GLU A 4 -26.41 10.15 9.96
CA GLU A 4 -27.62 9.52 9.41
C GLU A 4 -27.66 7.99 9.59
N SER A 5 -26.51 7.32 9.72
CA SER A 5 -26.46 5.85 9.85
C SER A 5 -26.87 5.36 11.25
N ILE A 6 -26.40 6.03 12.30
CA ILE A 6 -26.78 5.69 13.69
C ILE A 6 -28.25 6.03 13.94
N ASP A 7 -28.70 7.18 13.45
CA ASP A 7 -30.08 7.62 13.63
C ASP A 7 -31.06 6.73 12.85
N SER A 8 -30.70 6.28 11.64
CA SER A 8 -31.53 5.33 10.88
C SER A 8 -31.57 3.92 11.51
N LEU A 9 -30.47 3.46 12.12
CA LEU A 9 -30.43 2.22 12.90
C LEU A 9 -31.33 2.30 14.15
N ALA A 10 -31.24 3.39 14.91
CA ALA A 10 -32.08 3.62 16.08
C ALA A 10 -33.58 3.64 15.71
N ARG A 11 -33.93 4.35 14.62
CA ARG A 11 -35.32 4.39 14.11
C ARG A 11 -35.84 3.02 13.65
N ARG A 12 -35.00 2.22 12.97
CA ARG A 12 -35.39 0.86 12.54
C ARG A 12 -35.60 -0.08 13.72
N LEU A 13 -34.76 0.02 14.75
CA LEU A 13 -34.92 -0.72 16.00
C LEU A 13 -36.20 -0.29 16.73
N ALA A 14 -36.44 1.02 16.86
CA ALA A 14 -37.66 1.54 17.48
C ALA A 14 -38.93 1.16 16.71
N ALA A 15 -38.87 1.11 15.37
CA ALA A 15 -39.98 0.68 14.51
C ALA A 15 -40.29 -0.83 14.62
N SER A 16 -39.34 -1.64 15.11
CA SER A 16 -39.53 -3.08 15.33
C SER A 16 -40.24 -3.42 16.65
N LEU A 17 -40.55 -2.41 17.47
CA LEU A 17 -41.18 -2.62 18.78
C LEU A 17 -42.67 -2.99 18.69
N PRO A 18 -43.17 -3.89 19.57
CA PRO A 18 -44.59 -4.26 19.65
C PRO A 18 -45.53 -3.07 19.88
N GLN A 19 -46.74 -3.14 19.35
CA GLN A 19 -47.68 -2.00 19.31
C GLN A 19 -48.04 -1.43 20.69
N GLY A 20 -47.93 -2.21 21.77
CA GLY A 20 -48.19 -1.77 23.15
C GLY A 20 -47.15 -0.82 23.75
N LEU A 21 -45.98 -0.63 23.11
CA LEU A 21 -44.88 0.21 23.60
C LEU A 21 -44.71 1.52 22.82
N ARG A 22 -45.63 1.84 21.90
CA ARG A 22 -45.56 3.01 21.01
C ARG A 22 -45.54 4.36 21.73
N THR A 23 -46.14 4.45 22.92
CA THR A 23 -46.17 5.66 23.74
C THR A 23 -44.81 5.98 24.39
N VAL A 24 -43.90 5.00 24.46
CA VAL A 24 -42.54 5.13 25.02
C VAL A 24 -41.48 5.09 23.91
N ARG A 25 -41.91 5.17 22.64
CA ARG A 25 -41.02 5.03 21.47
C ARG A 25 -39.91 6.08 21.46
N ASP A 26 -40.24 7.32 21.76
CA ASP A 26 -39.29 8.44 21.65
C ASP A 26 -38.22 8.35 22.75
N ASP A 27 -38.60 7.99 23.97
CA ASP A 27 -37.66 7.72 25.08
C ASP A 27 -36.78 6.49 24.79
N MET A 28 -37.35 5.45 24.16
CA MET A 28 -36.60 4.28 23.74
C MET A 28 -35.63 4.59 22.59
N GLU A 29 -36.00 5.42 21.63
CA GLU A 29 -35.14 5.83 20.51
C GLU A 29 -33.87 6.52 21.02
N GLU A 30 -34.00 7.47 21.95
CA GLU A 30 -32.88 8.15 22.59
C GLU A 30 -32.02 7.19 23.44
N ASN A 31 -32.65 6.28 24.18
CA ASN A 31 -31.91 5.27 24.95
C ASN A 31 -31.13 4.31 24.02
N PHE A 32 -31.74 3.84 22.93
CA PHE A 32 -31.05 3.01 21.93
C PHE A 32 -29.92 3.76 21.26
N ARG A 33 -30.10 5.04 20.94
CA ARG A 33 -29.04 5.89 20.37
C ARG A 33 -27.84 5.98 21.31
N SER A 34 -28.09 6.20 22.60
CA SER A 34 -27.05 6.28 23.63
C SER A 34 -26.29 4.94 23.77
N VAL A 35 -27.03 3.82 23.84
CA VAL A 35 -26.45 2.48 23.93
C VAL A 35 -25.64 2.13 22.68
N LEU A 36 -26.15 2.40 21.47
CA LEU A 36 -25.44 2.15 20.22
C LEU A 36 -24.16 2.98 20.13
N LYS A 37 -24.21 4.26 20.51
CA LYS A 37 -23.05 5.13 20.54
C LYS A 37 -21.98 4.63 21.51
N SER A 38 -22.39 4.25 22.73
CA SER A 38 -21.49 3.68 23.74
C SER A 38 -20.92 2.32 23.32
N SER A 39 -21.72 1.48 22.66
CA SER A 39 -21.27 0.17 22.17
C SER A 39 -20.27 0.31 21.03
N LEU A 40 -20.52 1.19 20.07
CA LEU A 40 -19.61 1.45 18.95
C LEU A 40 -18.29 2.08 19.44
N GLN A 41 -18.34 2.96 20.46
CA GLN A 41 -17.14 3.48 21.10
C GLN A 41 -16.31 2.42 21.84
N ARG A 42 -16.93 1.33 22.28
CA ARG A 42 -16.25 0.19 22.92
C ARG A 42 -15.75 -0.86 21.94
N MET A 43 -16.12 -0.78 20.67
CA MET A 43 -15.51 -1.57 19.62
C MET A 43 -14.19 -0.90 19.22
N ASP A 44 -13.17 -1.67 18.87
CA ASP A 44 -11.88 -1.18 18.36
C ASP A 44 -12.04 -0.58 16.96
N LEU A 45 -12.85 0.47 16.84
CA LEU A 45 -13.12 1.17 15.59
C LEU A 45 -11.95 2.09 15.28
N VAL A 46 -11.28 1.81 14.17
CA VAL A 46 -10.32 2.75 13.58
C VAL A 46 -11.10 3.91 13.00
N THR A 47 -10.74 5.13 13.38
CA THR A 47 -11.39 6.32 12.82
C THR A 47 -11.09 6.43 11.32
N ARG A 48 -11.97 7.11 10.59
CA ARG A 48 -11.75 7.33 9.16
C ARG A 48 -10.43 8.07 8.89
N GLU A 49 -10.09 9.02 9.75
CA GLU A 49 -8.86 9.79 9.67
C GLU A 49 -7.61 8.90 9.84
N GLU A 50 -7.62 7.98 10.81
CA GLU A 50 -6.53 7.02 11.00
C GLU A 50 -6.41 6.05 9.82
N PHE A 51 -7.53 5.61 9.25
CA PHE A 51 -7.54 4.78 8.04
C PHE A 51 -6.93 5.53 6.84
N GLU A 52 -7.32 6.78 6.63
CA GLU A 52 -6.80 7.62 5.55
C GLU A 52 -5.29 7.88 5.71
N VAL A 53 -4.80 8.04 6.94
CA VAL A 53 -3.36 8.13 7.23
C VAL A 53 -2.64 6.84 6.84
N GLN A 54 -3.18 5.67 7.19
CA GLN A 54 -2.58 4.39 6.83
C GLN A 54 -2.56 4.17 5.32
N GLU A 55 -3.64 4.54 4.62
CA GLU A 55 -3.71 4.52 3.16
C GLU A 55 -2.63 5.40 2.52
N ALA A 56 -2.44 6.62 3.01
CA ALA A 56 -1.40 7.52 2.54
C ALA A 56 0.02 6.97 2.78
N VAL A 57 0.25 6.34 3.95
CA VAL A 57 1.53 5.67 4.24
C VAL A 57 1.78 4.53 3.25
N LEU A 58 0.76 3.71 2.96
CA LEU A 58 0.87 2.61 1.99
C LEU A 58 1.10 3.11 0.55
N ALA A 59 0.47 4.21 0.15
CA ALA A 59 0.71 4.83 -1.15
C ALA A 59 2.18 5.26 -1.28
N ARG A 60 2.69 5.96 -0.26
CA ARG A 60 4.09 6.41 -0.22
C ARG A 60 5.09 5.26 -0.20
N THR A 61 4.78 4.14 0.46
CA THR A 61 5.68 2.99 0.46
C THR A 61 5.71 2.30 -0.90
N ARG A 62 4.59 2.22 -1.61
CA ARG A 62 4.54 1.72 -3.00
C ARG A 62 5.40 2.56 -3.94
N GLU A 63 5.26 3.88 -3.91
CA GLU A 63 6.08 4.78 -4.72
C GLU A 63 7.58 4.60 -4.47
N LYS A 64 7.97 4.44 -3.20
CA LYS A 64 9.37 4.19 -2.83
C LYS A 64 9.86 2.82 -3.30
N LEU A 65 8.99 1.80 -3.24
CA LEU A 65 9.30 0.46 -3.73
C LEU A 65 9.57 0.48 -5.23
N GLU A 66 8.68 1.08 -6.01
CA GLU A 66 8.85 1.22 -7.46
C GLU A 66 10.14 1.97 -7.81
N ALA A 67 10.45 3.07 -7.10
CA ALA A 67 11.70 3.81 -7.31
C ALA A 67 12.95 2.97 -7.01
N LEU A 68 12.89 2.09 -6.01
CA LEU A 68 13.99 1.18 -5.67
C LEU A 68 14.11 0.06 -6.70
N GLU A 69 13.00 -0.50 -7.19
CA GLU A 69 12.98 -1.51 -8.25
C GLU A 69 13.61 -0.98 -9.54
N VAL A 70 13.27 0.26 -9.93
CA VAL A 70 13.88 0.92 -11.11
C VAL A 70 15.39 1.08 -10.91
N ARG A 71 15.84 1.52 -9.73
CA ARG A 71 17.27 1.65 -9.41
C ARG A 71 17.97 0.30 -9.45
N LEU A 72 17.35 -0.74 -8.89
CA LEU A 72 17.87 -2.10 -8.89
C LEU A 72 18.04 -2.60 -10.33
N ALA A 73 17.02 -2.46 -11.17
CA ALA A 73 17.07 -2.85 -12.58
C ALA A 73 18.17 -2.11 -13.34
N ALA A 74 18.37 -0.82 -13.08
CA ALA A 74 19.47 -0.04 -13.66
C ALA A 74 20.85 -0.58 -13.23
N TYR A 75 21.01 -0.94 -11.95
CA TYR A 75 22.24 -1.54 -11.45
C TYR A 75 22.48 -2.95 -12.02
N GLU A 76 21.46 -3.80 -12.05
CA GLU A 76 21.53 -5.14 -12.64
C GLU A 76 21.90 -5.07 -14.13
N GLN A 77 21.32 -4.13 -14.88
CA GLN A 77 21.69 -3.87 -16.27
C GLN A 77 23.13 -3.36 -16.38
N SER A 78 23.60 -2.48 -15.49
CA SER A 78 24.99 -1.99 -15.52
C SER A 78 26.01 -3.11 -15.24
N ILE A 79 25.66 -4.05 -14.36
CA ILE A 79 26.48 -5.22 -14.02
C ILE A 79 26.46 -6.23 -15.17
N ALA A 80 25.29 -6.49 -15.75
CA ALA A 80 25.12 -7.40 -16.89
C ALA A 80 25.75 -6.84 -18.18
N ALA A 81 25.71 -5.52 -18.38
CA ALA A 81 26.30 -4.80 -19.50
C ALA A 81 27.81 -4.54 -19.33
N ALA A 82 28.48 -5.18 -18.37
CA ALA A 82 29.94 -5.22 -18.28
C ALA A 82 30.53 -6.51 -18.91
N PRO A 83 30.45 -6.75 -20.24
CA PRO A 83 31.21 -7.83 -20.85
C PRO A 83 32.65 -7.35 -21.11
N THR A 84 33.61 -7.95 -20.41
CA THR A 84 34.88 -8.37 -21.02
C THR A 84 35.84 -7.29 -21.59
N ALA A 85 36.14 -6.21 -20.86
CA ALA A 85 37.25 -5.32 -21.23
C ALA A 85 38.67 -5.93 -21.07
N LYS A 86 38.80 -7.18 -20.58
CA LYS A 86 40.10 -7.86 -20.40
C LYS A 86 40.59 -8.70 -21.60
N LYS A 87 39.82 -8.87 -22.69
CA LYS A 87 40.22 -9.74 -23.83
C LYS A 87 40.97 -9.01 -24.96
N LYS A 88 41.04 -7.67 -24.98
CA LYS A 88 41.69 -6.92 -26.08
C LYS A 88 43.22 -6.74 -25.94
N VAL A 89 43.85 -7.04 -24.80
CA VAL A 89 45.32 -6.91 -24.66
C VAL A 89 46.07 -8.11 -25.25
N LYS A 90 45.51 -9.33 -25.28
CA LYS A 90 46.22 -10.51 -25.80
C LYS A 90 46.26 -10.65 -27.33
N LYS A 91 45.36 -10.01 -28.10
CA LYS A 91 45.35 -10.14 -29.58
C LYS A 91 46.35 -9.22 -30.30
N LYS A 92 46.92 -8.21 -29.61
CA LYS A 92 47.92 -7.30 -30.21
C LYS A 92 49.37 -7.79 -30.03
N ALA A 93 49.62 -8.76 -29.14
CA ALA A 93 50.95 -9.32 -28.91
C ALA A 93 51.33 -10.46 -29.89
N SER A 94 50.37 -11.20 -30.47
CA SER A 94 50.71 -12.33 -31.37
C SER A 94 50.86 -11.95 -32.86
N LYS A 95 50.59 -10.70 -33.26
CA LYS A 95 50.74 -10.27 -34.68
C LYS A 95 52.06 -9.55 -35.00
N LYS A 96 52.98 -9.42 -34.02
CA LYS A 96 54.29 -8.76 -34.23
C LYS A 96 55.51 -9.70 -34.11
N ALA A 97 55.30 -11.01 -33.97
CA ALA A 97 56.38 -12.00 -33.82
C ALA A 97 56.70 -12.80 -35.10
N GLY A 98 56.09 -12.49 -36.24
CA GLY A 98 56.29 -13.26 -37.48
C GLY A 98 56.27 -12.39 -38.73
N SER A 99 57.27 -11.53 -38.93
CA SER A 99 57.61 -11.04 -40.28
C SER A 99 59.06 -10.58 -40.47
N GLN A 100 59.99 -10.89 -39.57
CA GLN A 100 61.40 -10.57 -39.76
C GLN A 100 62.28 -11.75 -39.36
N LYS A 101 62.21 -12.84 -40.14
CA LYS A 101 63.36 -13.74 -40.36
C LYS A 101 63.01 -14.72 -41.49
N THR A 102 63.59 -14.48 -42.68
CA THR A 102 64.13 -15.45 -43.67
C THR A 102 64.17 -14.80 -45.06
N ALA A 103 65.16 -15.21 -45.86
CA ALA A 103 65.63 -14.67 -47.14
C ALA A 103 66.72 -13.60 -46.92
N GLU A 104 67.98 -14.01 -46.70
CA GLU A 104 68.93 -14.50 -47.73
C GLU A 104 69.44 -13.36 -48.60
#